data_AF-A0A7Y7CXT8-F1
#
_entry.id   AF-A0A7Y7CXT8-F1
#
_cell.length_a   1.000
_cell.length_b   1.000
_cell.length_c   1.000
_cell.angle_alpha   90.00
_cell.angle_beta   90.00
_cell.angle_gamma   90.00
#
_symmetry.space_group_name_H-M   'P 1'
#
loop_
_entity.id
_entity.type
_entity.pdbx_description
1 polymer ?
#
loop_
_entity_poly.entity_id
_entity_poly.type
_entity_poly.pdbx_seq_one_letter_code
_entity_poly.pdbx_strand_id
1 'polypeptide(L)' 'MTKFTDLNLNPKVLKAIEEAGYEHPTPMQAGAIPPALEG' A
#
# COMPACT_ATOMS: atom_id res chain seq x y z
N MET A 1 8.52 -2.45 -10.15
CA MET A 1 8.23 -2.61 -8.71
C MET A 1 6.90 -1.96 -8.44
N THR A 2 5.98 -2.65 -7.77
CA THR A 2 4.68 -2.11 -7.35
C THR A 2 4.90 -1.00 -6.31
N LYS A 3 4.13 0.08 -6.37
CA LYS A 3 4.09 1.14 -5.35
C LYS A 3 2.82 1.02 -4.52
N PHE A 4 2.80 1.61 -3.33
CA PHE A 4 1.58 1.68 -2.52
C PHE A 4 0.45 2.44 -3.22
N THR A 5 0.78 3.41 -4.06
CA THR A 5 -0.17 4.15 -4.90
C THR A 5 -0.90 3.27 -5.92
N ASP A 6 -0.35 2.10 -6.24
CA ASP A 6 -0.95 1.16 -7.21
C ASP A 6 -1.94 0.19 -6.54
N LEU A 7 -2.00 0.18 -5.20
CA LEU A 7 -2.79 -0.77 -4.40
C LEU A 7 -4.19 -0.24 -4.01
N ASN A 8 -4.65 0.85 -4.64
CA ASN A 8 -5.97 1.46 -4.42
C ASN A 8 -6.30 1.74 -2.94
N LEU A 9 -5.28 2.12 -2.16
CA LEU A 9 -5.41 2.44 -0.74
C LEU A 9 -6.12 3.79 -0.53
N ASN A 10 -6.76 3.93 0.64
CA ASN A 10 -7.35 5.20 1.04
C ASN A 10 -6.30 6.33 1.06
N PRO A 11 -6.62 7.56 0.59
CA PRO A 11 -5.67 8.68 0.58
C PRO A 11 -5.02 8.99 1.95
N LYS A 12 -5.74 8.78 3.06
CA LYS A 12 -5.17 8.96 4.41
C LYS A 12 -4.06 7.94 4.72
N VAL A 13 -4.22 6.72 4.23
CA VAL A 13 -3.23 5.64 4.39
C VAL A 13 -2.02 5.92 3.52
N LEU A 14 -2.22 6.33 2.27
CA LEU A 14 -1.13 6.71 1.37
C LEU A 14 -0.28 7.85 1.96
N LYS A 15 -0.93 8.87 2.55
CA LYS A 15 -0.22 9.95 3.24
C LYS A 15 0.61 9.43 4.42
N ALA A 16 0.05 8.57 5.27
CA ALA A 16 0.79 8.01 6.40
C ALA A 16 1.98 7.15 5.97
N ILE A 17 1.84 6.42 4.85
CA ILE A 17 2.91 5.63 4.24
C ILE A 17 4.05 6.54 3.74
N GLU A 18 3.70 7.64 3.06
CA GLU A 18 4.66 8.64 2.59
C GLU A 18 5.38 9.34 3.75
N GLU A 19 4.64 9.78 4.78
CA GLU A 19 5.21 10.42 5.98
C GLU A 19 6.13 9.47 6.77
N ALA A 20 5.87 8.16 6.71
CA ALA A 20 6.73 7.14 7.30
C ALA A 20 7.95 6.79 6.42
N GLY A 21 8.05 7.32 5.20
CA GLY A 21 9.17 7.08 4.28
C GLY A 21 9.11 5.73 3.57
N TYR A 22 7.93 5.11 3.49
CA TYR A 22 7.76 3.83 2.78
C TYR A 22 7.41 4.07 1.32
N GLU A 23 8.33 3.75 0.41
CA GLU A 23 8.11 3.95 -1.04
C GLU A 23 7.46 2.73 -1.72
N HIS A 24 7.84 1.52 -1.28
CA HIS A 24 7.41 0.27 -1.87
C HIS A 24 6.89 -0.72 -0.82
N PRO A 25 5.78 -1.43 -1.08
CA PRO A 25 5.36 -2.55 -0.26
C PRO A 25 6.40 -3.68 -0.33
N THR A 26 6.56 -4.39 0.78
CA THR A 26 7.25 -5.69 0.76
C THR A 26 6.49 -6.69 -0.12
N PRO A 27 7.13 -7.77 -0.61
CA PRO A 27 6.45 -8.77 -1.43
C PRO A 27 5.20 -9.37 -0.77
N MET A 28 5.24 -9.57 0.56
CA MET A 28 4.08 -10.03 1.33
C MET A 28 2.95 -8.99 1.34
N GLN A 29 3.28 -7.71 1.56
CA GLN A 29 2.29 -6.63 1.55
C GLN A 29 1.64 -6.45 0.17
N ALA A 30 2.42 -6.52 -0.91
CA ALA A 30 1.90 -6.42 -2.27
C ALA A 30 0.89 -7.55 -2.60
N GLY A 31 1.09 -8.75 -2.04
CA GLY A 31 0.16 -9.87 -2.20
C GLY A 31 -1.03 -9.85 -1.23
N ALA A 32 -0.85 -9.31 -0.02
CA ALA A 32 -1.87 -9.35 1.04
C ALA A 32 -2.81 -8.14 1.07
N ILE A 33 -2.35 -6.96 0.62
CA ILE A 33 -3.15 -5.74 0.63
C ILE A 33 -4.39 -5.84 -0.29
N PRO A 34 -4.29 -6.23 -1.57
CA PRO A 34 -5.46 -6.30 -2.45
C PRO A 34 -6.62 -7.14 -1.89
N PRO A 35 -6.42 -8.41 -1.48
CA PRO A 35 -7.52 -9.22 -0.94
C PRO A 35 -8.04 -8.68 0.41
N ALA A 36 -7.22 -7.97 1.18
CA ALA A 36 -7.67 -7.33 2.43
C ALA A 36 -8.59 -6.12 2.18
N LEU A 37 -8.52 -5.51 0.99
CA LEU A 37 -9.41 -4.41 0.59
C LEU A 37 -10.73 -4.88 -0.03
N GLU A 38 -10.81 -6.14 -0.48
CA GLU A 38 -11.98 -6.73 -1.13
C GLU A 38 -13.05 -7.26 -0.14
N GLY A 39 -12.83 -7.10 1.17
CA GLY A 39 -13.69 -7.61 2.25
C GLY A 39 -15.17 -7.24 2.12
#